data_AF-A0A6V7Y4S1-F1
#
_entry.id   AF-A0A6V7Y4S1-F1
#
_cell.length_a   1.000
_cell.length_b   1.000
_cell.length_c   1.000
_cell.angle_alpha   90.00
_cell.angle_beta   90.00
_cell.angle_gamma   90.00
#
_symmetry.space_group_name_H-M   'P 1'
#
loop_
_entity.id
_entity.type
_entity.pdbx_description
1 polymer ?
#
loop_
_entity_poly.entity_id
_entity_poly.type
_entity_poly.pdbx_seq_one_letter_code
_entity_poly.pdbx_strand_id
1 'polypeptide(L)'
;MATSLMNARDITHWLGCEQNYNFPPNARPVALDLRIDGFNLSHTPTRLSAMVRPVYSAILRHGGKLEPKPVLIFVPNRRLTRSLAVDLLTYALADRQENRFLHMNPEEDVFANLVERLNDESLKETIKRGVGFLHEGTTNFDSESVQNLFNSGAIQICIVPYTMCYQIQMRAFLVILMDTQFYNGKHNAYEDYPIGDVLHMVGLANLQRRNDEGACQCVLMCQSSKKDFYKKFLFEPLPVESHLDHCLHDHFNAEIVTKTIENKQDAIDYLTWTLLYRRMTQNPNYYNLHGTSHRHLSDSLSDLVESTLKDLENSNCITVKDEMHTNPLNLGMIAAYYYVSYTTIELLSLSLKPKTKLRAIIEIISNATEFSSLPVRHKEEVTLKKLADRLQGQVKNQKWNSPHVKVNLLLHAHLSRIHLTAELSKDTDWVVLKSVKLVQACVDVLSSNGWLSPAIHAMELSQMLSQAMYSNESYMKQLPHCSPELLERCKEK
;
A
#
# COMPACT_ATOMS: atom_id res chain seq x y z
N MET A 1 20.87 -4.42 5.91
CA MET A 1 20.93 -4.84 4.49
C MET A 1 20.10 -3.86 3.67
N ALA A 2 20.58 -3.44 2.51
CA ALA A 2 19.90 -2.50 1.62
C ALA A 2 20.24 -2.82 0.16
N THR A 3 19.53 -2.18 -0.78
CA THR A 3 19.96 -2.11 -2.18
C THR A 3 21.27 -1.32 -2.31
N SER A 4 21.82 -1.17 -3.52
CA SER A 4 22.96 -0.30 -3.79
C SER A 4 22.62 1.17 -3.47
N LEU A 5 23.41 1.80 -2.61
CA LEU A 5 23.16 3.16 -2.12
C LEU A 5 24.28 4.12 -2.51
N MET A 6 23.93 5.33 -2.93
CA MET A 6 24.90 6.36 -3.28
C MET A 6 25.58 6.91 -2.02
N ASN A 7 24.78 7.16 -0.98
CA ASN A 7 25.20 7.73 0.30
C ASN A 7 25.28 6.67 1.41
N ALA A 8 25.74 5.45 1.08
CA ALA A 8 25.88 4.34 2.03
C ALA A 8 26.73 4.71 3.26
N ARG A 9 27.72 5.59 3.09
CA ARG A 9 28.62 6.04 4.17
C ARG A 9 27.86 6.71 5.32
N ASP A 10 26.87 7.56 5.01
CA ASP A 10 26.09 8.27 6.02
C ASP A 10 25.23 7.30 6.82
N ILE A 11 24.68 6.29 6.15
CA ILE A 11 23.88 5.24 6.78
C ILE A 11 24.78 4.33 7.64
N THR A 12 25.96 3.94 7.17
CA THR A 12 26.89 3.15 7.99
C THR A 12 27.37 3.93 9.21
N HIS A 13 27.62 5.23 9.07
CA HIS A 13 28.01 6.09 10.18
C HIS A 13 26.86 6.27 11.18
N TRP A 14 25.62 6.45 10.69
CA TRP A 14 24.43 6.51 11.53
C TRP A 14 24.22 5.22 12.33
N LEU A 15 24.37 4.06 11.70
CA LEU A 15 24.18 2.76 12.32
C LEU A 15 25.39 2.26 13.14
N GLY A 16 26.48 3.04 13.20
CA GLY A 16 27.70 2.66 13.93
C GLY A 16 28.43 1.44 13.34
N CYS A 17 28.32 1.21 12.03
CA CYS A 17 29.01 0.10 11.37
C CYS A 17 30.47 0.46 11.05
N GLU A 18 31.42 -0.38 11.49
CA GLU A 18 32.85 -0.19 11.23
C GLU A 18 33.23 -0.45 9.75
N GLN A 19 32.58 -1.43 9.12
CA GLN A 19 32.84 -1.83 7.75
C GLN A 19 31.65 -1.50 6.86
N ASN A 20 31.94 -1.04 5.63
CA ASN A 20 30.94 -0.69 4.64
C ASN A 20 31.13 -1.55 3.38
N TYR A 21 30.19 -2.47 3.15
CA TYR A 21 30.10 -3.27 1.93
C TYR A 21 28.97 -2.73 1.06
N ASN A 22 29.29 -1.73 0.24
CA ASN A 22 28.37 -1.14 -0.72
C ASN A 22 28.80 -1.49 -2.15
N PHE A 23 27.94 -2.21 -2.86
CA PHE A 23 28.23 -2.72 -4.19
C PHE A 23 27.45 -1.95 -5.26
N PRO A 24 28.01 -1.75 -6.46
CA PRO A 24 27.28 -1.16 -7.58
C PRO A 24 26.12 -2.05 -8.04
N PRO A 25 25.07 -1.49 -8.70
CA PRO A 25 23.89 -2.26 -9.11
C PRO A 25 24.19 -3.44 -10.06
N ASN A 26 25.32 -3.42 -10.77
CA ASN A 26 25.76 -4.48 -11.66
C ASN A 26 26.46 -5.65 -10.93
N ALA A 27 26.82 -5.51 -9.66
CA ALA A 27 27.41 -6.56 -8.84
C ALA A 27 26.33 -7.56 -8.38
N ARG A 28 25.77 -8.28 -9.34
CA ARG A 28 24.70 -9.26 -9.12
C ARG A 28 25.23 -10.68 -9.34
N PRO A 29 24.80 -11.68 -8.54
CA PRO A 29 25.12 -13.08 -8.80
C PRO A 29 24.66 -13.54 -10.18
N VAL A 30 23.50 -13.05 -10.60
CA VAL A 30 22.91 -13.25 -11.93
C VAL A 30 22.93 -11.92 -12.67
N ALA A 31 23.62 -11.89 -13.80
CA ALA A 31 23.69 -10.71 -14.65
C ALA A 31 22.28 -10.32 -15.13
N LEU A 32 22.03 -9.02 -15.25
CA LEU A 32 20.77 -8.46 -15.74
C LEU A 32 21.03 -7.56 -16.95
N ASP A 33 20.32 -7.81 -18.04
CA ASP A 33 20.18 -6.90 -19.16
C ASP A 33 18.86 -6.12 -19.00
N LEU A 34 18.98 -4.82 -18.74
CA LEU A 34 17.86 -3.92 -18.52
C LEU A 34 17.66 -3.01 -19.73
N ARG A 35 16.50 -3.13 -20.36
CA ARG A 35 16.09 -2.29 -21.49
C ARG A 35 14.95 -1.35 -21.07
N ILE A 36 15.11 -0.07 -21.41
CA ILE A 36 14.09 0.96 -21.14
C ILE A 36 13.53 1.46 -22.47
N ASP A 37 12.26 1.17 -22.72
CA ASP A 37 11.51 1.58 -23.91
C ASP A 37 10.60 2.77 -23.57
N GLY A 38 10.84 3.90 -24.23
CA GLY A 38 10.05 5.14 -24.06
C GLY A 38 8.94 5.25 -25.11
N PHE A 39 7.72 5.56 -24.65
CA PHE A 39 6.56 5.77 -25.49
C PHE A 39 6.17 7.26 -25.51
N ASN A 40 6.18 7.86 -26.71
CA ASN A 40 5.81 9.25 -26.96
C ASN A 40 4.27 9.46 -26.98
N LEU A 41 3.57 8.92 -26.00
CA LEU A 41 2.12 9.04 -25.85
C LEU A 41 1.81 9.55 -24.44
N SER A 42 1.30 10.78 -24.34
CA SER A 42 0.93 11.39 -23.05
C SER A 42 -0.35 10.77 -22.47
N HIS A 43 -1.33 10.48 -23.31
CA HIS A 43 -2.59 9.88 -22.90
C HIS A 43 -2.39 8.41 -22.47
N THR A 44 -2.47 8.15 -21.16
CA THR A 44 -2.16 6.86 -20.55
C THR A 44 -2.94 5.67 -21.14
N PRO A 45 -4.27 5.72 -21.35
CA PRO A 45 -4.99 4.61 -21.97
C PRO A 45 -4.46 4.24 -23.36
N THR A 46 -4.18 5.24 -24.21
CA THR A 46 -3.63 5.00 -25.56
C THR A 46 -2.20 4.46 -25.48
N ARG A 47 -1.40 4.95 -24.54
CA ARG A 47 -0.04 4.45 -24.28
C ARG A 47 -0.07 2.98 -23.87
N LEU A 48 -0.94 2.61 -22.93
CA LEU A 48 -1.09 1.23 -22.47
C LEU A 48 -1.52 0.29 -23.61
N SER A 49 -2.50 0.68 -24.42
CA SER A 49 -2.89 -0.10 -25.60
C SER A 49 -1.74 -0.27 -26.60
N ALA A 50 -0.92 0.76 -26.80
CA ALA A 50 0.24 0.69 -27.69
C ALA A 50 1.38 -0.21 -27.15
N MET A 51 1.43 -0.46 -25.83
CA MET A 51 2.45 -1.31 -25.19
C MET A 51 2.15 -2.81 -25.31
N VAL A 52 0.90 -3.23 -25.57
CA VAL A 52 0.51 -4.66 -25.60
C VAL A 52 1.32 -5.47 -26.62
N ARG A 53 1.41 -4.99 -27.88
CA ARG A 53 2.18 -5.68 -28.92
C ARG A 53 3.69 -5.72 -28.62
N PRO A 54 4.32 -4.64 -28.15
CA PRO A 54 5.69 -4.67 -27.60
C PRO A 54 5.88 -5.70 -26.48
N VAL A 55 4.93 -5.86 -25.55
CA VAL A 55 5.01 -6.87 -24.48
C VAL A 55 5.07 -8.28 -25.10
N TYR A 56 4.17 -8.60 -26.02
CA TYR A 56 4.20 -9.87 -26.75
C TYR A 56 5.52 -10.09 -27.51
N SER A 57 6.01 -9.04 -28.18
CA SER A 57 7.27 -9.09 -28.92
C SER A 57 8.48 -9.32 -28.01
N ALA A 58 8.49 -8.74 -26.80
CA ALA A 58 9.52 -8.95 -25.80
C ALA A 58 9.52 -10.40 -25.29
N ILE A 59 8.34 -10.98 -25.06
CA ILE A 59 8.18 -12.40 -24.71
C ILE A 59 8.75 -13.29 -25.81
N LEU A 60 8.42 -13.04 -27.08
CA LEU A 60 8.94 -13.84 -28.20
C LEU A 60 10.45 -13.76 -28.38
N ARG A 61 11.04 -12.59 -28.06
CA ARG A 61 12.47 -12.35 -28.18
C ARG A 61 13.26 -12.97 -27.04
N HIS A 62 12.79 -12.84 -25.80
CA HIS A 62 13.55 -13.15 -24.59
C HIS A 62 13.02 -14.35 -23.80
N GLY A 63 11.75 -14.74 -23.98
CA GLY A 63 11.10 -15.85 -23.26
C GLY A 63 11.53 -17.24 -23.71
N GLY A 64 12.48 -17.36 -24.64
CA GLY A 64 12.97 -18.63 -25.15
C GLY A 64 12.01 -19.30 -26.14
N LYS A 65 12.55 -19.83 -27.24
CA LYS A 65 11.76 -20.58 -28.25
C LYS A 65 11.80 -22.08 -28.04
N LEU A 66 12.99 -22.63 -27.79
CA LEU A 66 13.23 -24.07 -27.61
C LEU A 66 13.21 -24.45 -26.14
N GLU A 67 13.80 -23.61 -25.28
CA GLU A 67 13.75 -23.73 -23.82
C GLU A 67 12.91 -22.58 -23.26
N PRO A 68 11.66 -22.84 -22.86
CA PRO A 68 10.77 -21.82 -22.35
C PRO A 68 11.26 -21.27 -21.01
N LYS A 69 11.33 -19.93 -20.94
CA LYS A 69 11.80 -19.20 -19.76
C LYS A 69 10.64 -18.48 -19.08
N PRO A 70 10.52 -18.52 -17.74
CA PRO A 70 9.42 -17.86 -17.03
C PRO A 70 9.42 -16.34 -17.24
N VAL A 71 8.24 -15.78 -17.46
CA VAL A 71 8.00 -14.35 -17.70
C VAL A 71 7.03 -13.79 -16.67
N LEU A 72 7.46 -12.76 -15.94
CA LEU A 72 6.62 -12.03 -14.99
C LEU A 72 6.35 -10.63 -15.52
N ILE A 73 5.07 -10.23 -15.54
CA ILE A 73 4.64 -8.95 -16.12
C ILE A 73 3.93 -8.14 -15.05
N PHE A 74 4.43 -6.93 -14.81
CA PHE A 74 3.83 -5.94 -13.93
C PHE A 74 2.98 -4.95 -14.70
N VAL A 75 1.75 -4.71 -14.23
CA VAL A 75 0.81 -3.76 -14.83
C VAL A 75 0.29 -2.73 -13.81
N PRO A 76 -0.24 -1.57 -14.25
CA PRO A 76 -0.69 -0.51 -13.34
C PRO A 76 -1.91 -0.79 -12.50
N ASN A 77 -2.78 -1.68 -12.95
CA ASN A 77 -4.03 -1.93 -12.27
C ASN A 77 -4.52 -3.35 -12.53
N ARG A 78 -5.36 -3.81 -11.62
CA ARG A 78 -6.01 -5.12 -11.65
C ARG A 78 -6.75 -5.43 -12.96
N ARG A 79 -7.39 -4.45 -13.60
CA ARG A 79 -8.18 -4.74 -14.82
C ARG A 79 -7.29 -5.13 -15.99
N LEU A 80 -6.10 -4.54 -16.05
CA LEU A 80 -5.11 -4.82 -17.09
C LEU A 80 -4.53 -6.22 -16.97
N THR A 81 -4.52 -6.85 -15.79
CA THR A 81 -3.96 -8.21 -15.65
C THR A 81 -4.76 -9.20 -16.50
N ARG A 82 -6.10 -9.17 -16.37
CA ARG A 82 -7.01 -10.00 -17.15
C ARG A 82 -7.03 -9.62 -18.63
N SER A 83 -7.14 -8.33 -18.97
CA SER A 83 -7.22 -7.92 -20.38
C SER A 83 -5.93 -8.26 -21.13
N LEU A 84 -4.77 -8.04 -20.51
CA LEU A 84 -3.48 -8.38 -21.11
C LEU A 84 -3.33 -9.90 -21.27
N ALA A 85 -3.80 -10.71 -20.32
CA ALA A 85 -3.78 -12.17 -20.46
C ALA A 85 -4.52 -12.62 -21.73
N VAL A 86 -5.73 -12.09 -21.95
CA VAL A 86 -6.54 -12.37 -23.15
C VAL A 86 -5.87 -11.85 -24.42
N ASP A 87 -5.29 -10.65 -24.38
CA ASP A 87 -4.58 -10.09 -25.54
C ASP A 87 -3.39 -10.97 -25.94
N LEU A 88 -2.56 -11.41 -24.98
CA LEU A 88 -1.40 -12.26 -25.23
C LEU A 88 -1.79 -13.61 -25.86
N LEU A 89 -2.89 -14.21 -25.40
CA LEU A 89 -3.43 -15.44 -25.98
C LEU A 89 -3.98 -15.22 -27.39
N THR A 90 -4.59 -14.06 -27.64
CA THR A 90 -5.08 -13.67 -28.97
C THR A 90 -3.92 -13.51 -29.95
N TYR A 91 -2.82 -12.90 -29.52
CA TYR A 91 -1.60 -12.81 -30.33
C TYR A 91 -0.96 -14.18 -30.58
N ALA A 92 -0.92 -15.06 -29.57
CA ALA A 92 -0.43 -16.43 -29.73
C ALA A 92 -1.28 -17.24 -30.72
N LEU A 93 -2.60 -17.07 -30.70
CA LEU A 93 -3.51 -17.65 -31.67
C LEU A 93 -3.27 -17.11 -33.09
N ALA A 94 -3.05 -15.79 -33.23
CA ALA A 94 -2.74 -15.16 -34.51
C ALA A 94 -1.41 -15.69 -35.12
N ASP A 95 -0.43 -16.00 -34.27
CA ASP A 95 0.84 -16.64 -34.64
C ASP A 95 0.73 -18.17 -34.82
N ARG A 96 -0.49 -18.73 -34.72
CA ARG A 96 -0.80 -20.17 -34.83
C ARG A 96 -0.10 -21.04 -33.79
N GLN A 97 0.14 -20.51 -32.60
CA GLN A 97 0.79 -21.17 -31.48
C GLN A 97 -0.01 -20.99 -30.19
N GLU A 98 -1.26 -21.43 -30.22
CA GLU A 98 -2.27 -21.20 -29.17
C GLU A 98 -1.84 -21.63 -27.76
N ASN A 99 -1.12 -22.76 -27.64
CA ASN A 99 -0.70 -23.35 -26.37
C ASN A 99 0.80 -23.14 -26.07
N ARG A 100 1.44 -22.15 -26.72
CA ARG A 100 2.90 -21.93 -26.61
C ARG A 100 3.40 -21.78 -25.18
N PHE A 101 2.59 -21.21 -24.30
CA PHE A 101 3.01 -20.82 -22.96
C PHE A 101 2.75 -21.90 -21.91
N LEU A 102 2.11 -23.01 -22.28
CA LEU A 102 1.85 -24.14 -21.38
C LEU A 102 2.88 -25.24 -21.64
N HIS A 103 3.57 -25.67 -20.59
CA HIS A 103 4.67 -26.64 -20.66
C HIS A 103 4.36 -27.92 -19.89
N MET A 104 3.08 -28.22 -19.73
CA MET A 104 2.58 -29.48 -19.19
C MET A 104 1.41 -30.00 -20.03
N ASN A 105 1.10 -31.28 -19.89
CA ASN A 105 -0.05 -31.85 -20.59
C ASN A 105 -1.36 -31.33 -19.96
N PRO A 106 -2.24 -30.64 -20.72
CA PRO A 106 -3.54 -30.20 -20.20
C PRO A 106 -4.42 -31.35 -19.69
N GLU A 107 -4.25 -32.55 -20.23
CA GLU A 107 -5.04 -33.75 -19.89
C GLU A 107 -4.50 -34.49 -18.66
N GLU A 108 -3.41 -34.02 -18.06
CA GLU A 108 -2.91 -34.60 -16.83
C GLU A 108 -3.92 -34.37 -15.69
N ASP A 109 -4.42 -35.46 -15.08
CA ASP A 109 -5.48 -35.42 -14.07
C ASP A 109 -5.19 -34.42 -12.95
N VAL A 110 -3.92 -34.34 -12.51
CA VAL A 110 -3.51 -33.41 -11.45
C VAL A 110 -3.74 -31.95 -11.85
N PHE A 111 -3.41 -31.59 -13.09
CA PHE A 111 -3.60 -30.24 -13.61
C PHE A 111 -5.06 -29.92 -13.87
N ALA A 112 -5.78 -30.84 -14.53
CA ALA A 112 -7.19 -30.65 -14.81
C ALA A 112 -8.00 -30.45 -13.52
N ASN A 113 -7.78 -31.31 -12.52
CA ASN A 113 -8.42 -31.19 -11.20
C ASN A 113 -8.05 -29.89 -10.47
N LEU A 114 -6.79 -29.44 -10.58
CA LEU A 114 -6.36 -28.18 -9.98
C LEU A 114 -7.08 -26.98 -10.62
N VAL A 115 -7.14 -26.95 -11.95
CA VAL A 115 -7.78 -25.87 -12.72
C VAL A 115 -9.28 -25.82 -12.45
N GLU A 116 -9.96 -26.96 -12.35
CA GLU A 116 -11.39 -26.99 -12.05
C GLU A 116 -11.74 -26.38 -10.69
N ARG A 117 -10.85 -26.53 -9.70
CA ARG A 117 -11.01 -26.00 -8.34
C ARG A 117 -10.80 -24.49 -8.22
N LEU A 118 -10.24 -23.85 -9.24
CA LEU A 118 -10.05 -22.40 -9.23
C LEU A 118 -11.39 -21.67 -9.17
N ASN A 119 -11.41 -20.46 -8.63
CA ASN A 119 -12.65 -19.69 -8.47
C ASN A 119 -12.93 -18.74 -9.65
N ASP A 120 -11.91 -18.11 -10.25
CA ASP A 120 -12.10 -17.19 -11.39
C ASP A 120 -12.13 -17.98 -12.73
N GLU A 121 -13.26 -17.95 -13.42
CA GLU A 121 -13.45 -18.63 -14.72
C GLU A 121 -12.50 -18.11 -15.82
N SER A 122 -12.24 -16.80 -15.87
CA SER A 122 -11.25 -16.25 -16.82
C SER A 122 -9.83 -16.72 -16.50
N LEU A 123 -9.53 -16.94 -15.22
CA LEU A 123 -8.24 -17.50 -14.82
C LEU A 123 -8.11 -18.96 -15.27
N LYS A 124 -9.19 -19.75 -15.19
CA LYS A 124 -9.20 -21.14 -15.71
C LYS A 124 -8.88 -21.19 -17.20
N GLU A 125 -9.52 -20.33 -18.00
CA GLU A 125 -9.32 -20.29 -19.45
C GLU A 125 -7.89 -19.90 -19.83
N THR A 126 -7.32 -18.93 -19.13
CA THR A 126 -5.98 -18.40 -19.42
C THR A 126 -4.88 -19.36 -18.97
N ILE A 127 -5.02 -20.00 -17.81
CA ILE A 127 -4.06 -20.99 -17.29
C ILE A 127 -3.99 -22.22 -18.19
N LYS A 128 -5.12 -22.69 -18.74
CA LYS A 128 -5.15 -23.81 -19.72
C LYS A 128 -4.30 -23.56 -20.96
N ARG A 129 -3.90 -22.31 -21.22
CA ARG A 129 -3.04 -21.90 -22.34
C ARG A 129 -1.68 -21.37 -21.86
N GLY A 130 -1.38 -21.49 -20.57
CA GLY A 130 -0.07 -21.17 -20.00
C GLY A 130 0.12 -19.73 -19.52
N VAL A 131 -0.97 -18.97 -19.37
CA VAL A 131 -0.94 -17.59 -18.87
C VAL A 131 -1.74 -17.48 -17.59
N GLY A 132 -1.07 -17.23 -16.46
CA GLY A 132 -1.72 -16.91 -15.20
C GLY A 132 -1.82 -15.39 -14.99
N PHE A 133 -2.79 -14.96 -14.19
CA PHE A 133 -2.82 -13.61 -13.66
C PHE A 133 -3.23 -13.60 -12.20
N LEU A 134 -2.63 -12.70 -11.42
CA LEU A 134 -2.99 -12.45 -10.02
C LEU A 134 -3.42 -11.00 -9.87
N HIS A 135 -4.29 -10.76 -8.91
CA HIS A 135 -4.68 -9.43 -8.50
C HIS A 135 -5.19 -9.46 -7.06
N GLU A 136 -5.45 -8.30 -6.46
CA GLU A 136 -5.88 -8.24 -5.07
C GLU A 136 -7.19 -9.01 -4.88
N GLY A 137 -8.11 -9.06 -5.84
CA GLY A 137 -9.32 -9.88 -5.69
C GLY A 137 -9.14 -11.40 -5.79
N THR A 138 -7.92 -11.93 -5.95
CA THR A 138 -7.67 -13.36 -6.14
C THR A 138 -7.74 -14.08 -4.80
N THR A 139 -8.37 -15.25 -4.74
CA THR A 139 -8.46 -16.06 -3.51
C THR A 139 -7.07 -16.57 -3.13
N ASN A 140 -6.86 -16.92 -1.85
CA ASN A 140 -5.58 -17.49 -1.41
C ASN A 140 -5.27 -18.80 -2.15
N PHE A 141 -6.29 -19.65 -2.34
CA PHE A 141 -6.16 -20.89 -3.10
C PHE A 141 -5.73 -20.66 -4.56
N ASP A 142 -6.39 -19.74 -5.27
CA ASP A 142 -6.04 -19.42 -6.66
C ASP A 142 -4.64 -18.81 -6.74
N SER A 143 -4.29 -17.94 -5.79
CA SER A 143 -2.98 -17.29 -5.70
C SER A 143 -1.84 -18.29 -5.49
N GLU A 144 -1.99 -19.21 -4.55
CA GLU A 144 -1.01 -20.28 -4.31
C GLU A 144 -0.90 -21.22 -5.51
N SER A 145 -2.04 -21.59 -6.10
CA SER A 145 -2.07 -22.49 -7.26
C SER A 145 -1.33 -21.91 -8.47
N VAL A 146 -1.57 -20.64 -8.80
CA VAL A 146 -0.88 -19.95 -9.90
C VAL A 146 0.62 -19.82 -9.63
N GLN A 147 1.02 -19.45 -8.41
CA GLN A 147 2.44 -19.33 -8.06
C GLN A 147 3.16 -20.69 -8.14
N ASN A 148 2.51 -21.75 -7.70
CA ASN A 148 3.05 -23.12 -7.79
C ASN A 148 3.20 -23.57 -9.25
N LEU A 149 2.20 -23.32 -10.09
CA LEU A 149 2.26 -23.62 -11.53
C LEU A 149 3.36 -22.80 -12.24
N PHE A 150 3.57 -21.55 -11.85
CA PHE A 150 4.62 -20.71 -12.43
C PHE A 150 6.02 -21.18 -11.99
N ASN A 151 6.19 -21.45 -10.69
CA ASN A 151 7.47 -21.88 -10.13
C ASN A 151 7.89 -23.29 -10.60
N SER A 152 6.94 -24.20 -10.83
CA SER A 152 7.20 -25.50 -11.45
C SER A 152 7.56 -25.39 -12.93
N GLY A 153 7.26 -24.26 -13.56
CA GLY A 153 7.45 -24.03 -14.99
C GLY A 153 6.30 -24.56 -15.86
N ALA A 154 5.22 -25.05 -15.26
CA ALA A 154 4.03 -25.51 -15.98
C ALA A 154 3.39 -24.39 -16.82
N ILE A 155 3.24 -23.20 -16.23
CA ILE A 155 2.83 -22.00 -16.96
C ILE A 155 4.04 -21.07 -17.13
N GLN A 156 4.14 -20.45 -18.30
CA GLN A 156 5.28 -19.59 -18.61
C GLN A 156 5.08 -18.14 -18.16
N ILE A 157 3.85 -17.63 -18.20
CA ILE A 157 3.58 -16.21 -17.99
C ILE A 157 2.73 -16.02 -16.74
N CYS A 158 3.13 -15.08 -15.89
CA CYS A 158 2.27 -14.55 -14.83
C CYS A 158 2.17 -13.02 -14.92
N ILE A 159 0.95 -12.50 -14.86
CA ILE A 159 0.68 -11.05 -14.89
C ILE A 159 0.14 -10.61 -13.54
N VAL A 160 0.74 -9.58 -12.95
CA VAL A 160 0.39 -9.09 -11.61
C VAL A 160 0.35 -7.56 -11.59
N PRO A 161 -0.50 -6.91 -10.76
CA PRO A 161 -0.45 -5.47 -10.61
C PRO A 161 0.79 -5.07 -9.79
N TYR A 162 1.32 -3.86 -10.01
CA TYR A 162 2.51 -3.38 -9.30
C TYR A 162 2.32 -3.36 -7.77
N THR A 163 1.10 -3.11 -7.30
CA THR A 163 0.69 -3.12 -5.87
C THR A 163 0.91 -4.46 -5.18
N MET A 164 1.03 -5.56 -5.93
CA MET A 164 1.28 -6.91 -5.41
C MET A 164 2.74 -7.34 -5.51
N CYS A 165 3.66 -6.47 -5.93
CA CYS A 165 5.06 -6.85 -6.15
C CYS A 165 5.75 -7.45 -4.91
N TYR A 166 5.34 -7.06 -3.69
CA TYR A 166 5.83 -7.63 -2.43
C TYR A 166 5.01 -8.83 -1.92
N GLN A 167 3.86 -9.13 -2.53
CA GLN A 167 2.94 -10.19 -2.10
C GLN A 167 3.15 -11.52 -2.83
N ILE A 168 4.03 -11.54 -3.84
CA ILE A 168 4.32 -12.73 -4.66
C ILE A 168 5.69 -13.34 -4.30
N GLN A 169 5.79 -14.65 -4.45
CA GLN A 169 7.01 -15.43 -4.26
C GLN A 169 7.49 -16.04 -5.58
N MET A 170 7.44 -15.26 -6.65
CA MET A 170 7.85 -15.68 -7.99
C MET A 170 9.10 -14.92 -8.43
N ARG A 171 10.05 -15.63 -9.03
CA ARG A 171 11.20 -15.05 -9.74
C ARG A 171 11.13 -15.48 -11.19
N ALA A 172 11.56 -14.61 -12.10
CA ALA A 172 11.46 -14.86 -13.53
C ALA A 172 12.81 -14.69 -14.21
N PHE A 173 12.91 -15.25 -15.41
CA PHE A 173 14.03 -14.97 -16.30
C PHE A 173 13.83 -13.62 -16.98
N LEU A 174 12.60 -13.35 -17.43
CA LEU A 174 12.18 -12.08 -18.02
C LEU A 174 11.17 -11.38 -17.11
N VAL A 175 11.46 -10.14 -16.74
CA VAL A 175 10.48 -9.26 -16.10
C VAL A 175 10.10 -8.13 -17.07
N ILE A 176 8.80 -7.84 -17.19
CA ILE A 176 8.30 -6.74 -18.01
C ILE A 176 7.51 -5.79 -17.12
N LEU A 177 7.88 -4.51 -17.09
CA LEU A 177 7.10 -3.45 -16.45
C LEU A 177 6.33 -2.71 -17.55
N MET A 178 5.03 -2.92 -17.61
CA MET A 178 4.15 -2.31 -18.61
C MET A 178 3.60 -0.99 -18.09
N ASP A 179 4.22 0.12 -18.50
CA ASP A 179 4.01 1.45 -17.93
C ASP A 179 4.48 1.55 -16.47
N THR A 180 4.77 2.77 -16.03
CA THR A 180 5.31 3.03 -14.68
C THR A 180 4.51 4.08 -13.93
N GLN A 181 3.23 4.20 -14.27
CA GLN A 181 2.33 5.18 -13.69
C GLN A 181 1.06 4.49 -13.23
N PHE A 182 0.46 4.97 -12.15
CA PHE A 182 -0.88 4.58 -11.71
C PHE A 182 -1.76 5.82 -11.56
N TYR A 183 -3.07 5.60 -11.58
CA TYR A 183 -4.03 6.68 -11.37
C TYR A 183 -4.32 6.87 -9.89
N ASN A 184 -4.05 8.07 -9.37
CA ASN A 184 -4.44 8.49 -8.04
C ASN A 184 -5.73 9.33 -8.11
N GLY A 185 -6.85 8.72 -7.71
CA GLY A 185 -8.16 9.37 -7.72
C GLY A 185 -8.32 10.48 -6.68
N LYS A 186 -7.43 10.60 -5.68
CA LYS A 186 -7.47 11.72 -4.72
C LYS A 186 -7.15 13.04 -5.42
N HIS A 187 -6.12 13.01 -6.26
CA HIS A 187 -5.63 14.16 -7.02
C HIS A 187 -6.12 14.19 -8.47
N ASN A 188 -6.88 13.17 -8.90
CA ASN A 188 -7.32 12.98 -10.28
C ASN A 188 -6.17 13.02 -11.30
N ALA A 189 -5.02 12.48 -10.93
CA ALA A 189 -3.78 12.54 -11.71
C ALA A 189 -3.11 11.17 -11.82
N TYR A 190 -2.21 11.03 -12.78
CA TYR A 190 -1.30 9.88 -12.85
C TYR A 190 -0.03 10.20 -12.08
N GLU A 191 0.34 9.31 -11.18
CA GLU A 191 1.57 9.37 -10.38
C GLU A 191 2.52 8.27 -10.83
N ASP A 192 3.81 8.55 -10.75
CA ASP A 192 4.84 7.57 -11.08
C ASP A 192 4.97 6.54 -9.94
N TYR A 193 5.41 5.33 -10.27
CA TYR A 193 5.73 4.35 -9.23
C TYR A 193 6.87 4.83 -8.33
N PRO A 194 6.81 4.53 -7.02
CA PRO A 194 7.96 4.68 -6.16
C PRO A 194 9.16 3.91 -6.74
N ILE A 195 10.32 4.54 -6.80
CA ILE A 195 11.51 3.92 -7.40
C ILE A 195 11.93 2.64 -6.67
N GLY A 196 11.68 2.55 -5.35
CA GLY A 196 11.90 1.33 -4.57
C GLY A 196 11.09 0.15 -5.10
N ASP A 197 9.83 0.38 -5.47
CA ASP A 197 8.95 -0.66 -6.03
C ASP A 197 9.42 -1.08 -7.43
N VAL A 198 9.87 -0.12 -8.25
CA VAL A 198 10.46 -0.41 -9.56
C VAL A 198 11.72 -1.27 -9.42
N LEU A 199 12.62 -0.94 -8.49
CA LEU A 199 13.82 -1.72 -8.22
C LEU A 199 13.49 -3.12 -7.71
N HIS A 200 12.49 -3.25 -6.83
CA HIS A 200 12.03 -4.56 -6.35
C HIS A 200 11.51 -5.41 -7.52
N MET A 201 10.64 -4.86 -8.37
CA MET A 201 10.14 -5.54 -9.57
C MET A 201 11.28 -5.97 -10.52
N VAL A 202 12.22 -5.07 -10.82
CA VAL A 202 13.42 -5.37 -11.63
C VAL A 202 14.26 -6.47 -10.97
N GLY A 203 14.36 -6.47 -9.64
CA GLY A 203 15.09 -7.46 -8.85
C GLY A 203 14.51 -8.88 -8.92
N LEU A 204 13.24 -9.04 -9.32
CA LEU A 204 12.62 -10.35 -9.52
C LEU A 204 13.10 -11.05 -10.80
N ALA A 205 13.76 -10.32 -11.72
CA ALA A 205 14.49 -10.89 -12.85
C ALA A 205 15.81 -11.49 -12.35
N ASN A 206 15.72 -12.65 -11.71
CA ASN A 206 16.83 -13.26 -10.97
C ASN A 206 16.74 -14.80 -10.95
N LEU A 207 16.15 -15.39 -11.99
CA LEU A 207 16.06 -16.83 -12.15
C LEU A 207 16.87 -17.26 -13.39
N GLN A 208 18.09 -17.75 -13.14
CA GLN A 208 18.88 -18.49 -14.12
C GLN A 208 18.88 -19.98 -13.74
N ARG A 209 18.39 -20.84 -14.63
CA ARG A 209 18.54 -22.29 -14.52
C ARG A 209 19.94 -22.69 -14.94
N ARG A 210 20.39 -23.89 -14.56
CA ARG A 210 21.75 -24.38 -14.79
C ARG A 210 22.19 -24.39 -16.27
N ASN A 211 21.22 -24.48 -17.19
CA ASN A 211 21.44 -24.49 -18.64
C ASN A 211 21.16 -23.13 -19.31
N ASP A 212 20.70 -22.12 -18.56
CA ASP A 212 20.41 -20.81 -19.13
C ASP A 212 21.71 -20.08 -19.48
N GLU A 213 22.01 -19.97 -20.77
CA GLU A 213 23.05 -19.07 -21.25
C GLU A 213 22.54 -17.61 -21.26
N GLY A 214 23.37 -16.68 -20.78
CA GLY A 214 23.12 -15.24 -20.85
C GLY A 214 22.41 -14.62 -19.63
N ALA A 215 22.38 -13.29 -19.59
CA ALA A 215 21.80 -12.51 -18.50
C ALA A 215 20.26 -12.66 -18.43
N CYS A 216 19.69 -12.59 -17.21
CA CYS A 216 18.26 -12.34 -17.04
C CYS A 216 17.88 -11.02 -17.72
N GLN A 217 16.62 -10.90 -18.11
CA GLN A 217 16.15 -9.81 -18.96
C GLN A 217 15.10 -8.99 -18.20
N CYS A 218 15.18 -7.67 -18.31
CA CYS A 218 14.12 -6.79 -17.84
C CYS A 218 13.78 -5.75 -18.90
N VAL A 219 12.50 -5.65 -19.25
CA VAL A 219 11.99 -4.64 -20.18
C VAL A 219 11.07 -3.68 -19.43
N LEU A 220 11.52 -2.45 -19.25
CA LEU A 220 10.75 -1.38 -18.63
C LEU A 220 10.16 -0.50 -19.74
N MET A 221 8.85 -0.51 -19.87
CA MET A 221 8.12 0.36 -20.79
C MET A 221 7.57 1.54 -20.00
N CYS A 222 7.86 2.77 -20.43
CA CYS A 222 7.40 3.97 -19.73
C CYS A 222 7.05 5.11 -20.70
N GLN A 223 6.45 6.17 -20.20
CA GLN A 223 6.36 7.42 -20.96
C GLN A 223 7.77 7.97 -21.24
N SER A 224 8.02 8.48 -22.46
CA SER A 224 9.36 8.94 -22.84
C SER A 224 9.96 10.01 -21.93
N SER A 225 9.13 10.87 -21.32
CA SER A 225 9.56 11.87 -20.34
C SER A 225 10.18 11.29 -19.07
N LYS A 226 9.91 10.00 -18.78
CA LYS A 226 10.43 9.28 -17.61
C LYS A 226 11.63 8.39 -17.92
N LYS A 227 12.00 8.27 -19.21
CA LYS A 227 13.06 7.38 -19.66
C LYS A 227 14.41 7.71 -19.02
N ASP A 228 14.80 8.99 -19.02
CA ASP A 228 16.08 9.42 -18.47
C ASP A 228 16.15 9.29 -16.95
N PHE A 229 15.01 9.49 -16.27
CA PHE A 229 14.87 9.23 -14.83
C PHE A 229 15.21 7.76 -14.50
N TYR A 230 14.57 6.80 -15.17
CA TYR A 230 14.84 5.38 -14.94
C TYR A 230 16.25 4.97 -15.39
N LYS A 231 16.75 5.55 -16.49
CA LYS A 231 18.12 5.30 -16.95
C LYS A 231 19.15 5.75 -15.91
N LYS A 232 18.89 6.80 -15.16
CA LYS A 232 19.76 7.25 -14.08
C LYS A 232 19.66 6.30 -12.87
N PHE A 233 18.46 6.14 -12.31
CA PHE A 233 18.28 5.49 -11.00
C PHE A 233 18.25 3.96 -11.00
N LEU A 234 18.20 3.30 -12.17
CA LEU A 234 18.30 1.85 -12.25
C LEU A 234 19.74 1.37 -12.50
N PHE A 235 20.62 2.24 -13.01
CA PHE A 235 22.01 1.92 -13.29
C PHE A 235 22.98 2.55 -12.27
N GLU A 236 22.57 3.65 -11.63
CA GLU A 236 23.31 4.28 -10.54
C GLU A 236 22.69 3.91 -9.17
N PRO A 237 23.50 3.76 -8.11
CA PRO A 237 23.00 3.61 -6.75
C PRO A 237 22.04 4.72 -6.33
N LEU A 238 21.04 4.41 -5.50
CA LEU A 238 20.05 5.39 -5.08
C LEU A 238 20.58 6.31 -3.97
N PRO A 239 20.40 7.64 -4.07
CA PRO A 239 20.50 8.51 -2.90
C PRO A 239 19.27 8.30 -2.01
N VAL A 240 19.49 8.11 -0.71
CA VAL A 240 18.41 7.97 0.29
C VAL A 240 18.44 9.15 1.24
N GLU A 241 17.32 9.87 1.32
CA GLU A 241 17.14 11.00 2.23
C GLU A 241 16.17 10.64 3.35
N SER A 242 16.29 11.32 4.48
CA SER A 242 15.33 11.23 5.57
C SER A 242 14.10 12.08 5.25
N HIS A 243 12.92 11.64 5.69
CA HIS A 243 11.69 12.45 5.70
C HIS A 243 11.15 12.63 7.13
N LEU A 244 12.00 12.35 8.14
CA LEU A 244 11.60 12.40 9.55
C LEU A 244 11.15 13.80 9.99
N ASP A 245 11.67 14.84 9.36
CA ASP A 245 11.27 16.24 9.55
C ASP A 245 9.79 16.51 9.23
N HIS A 246 9.16 15.66 8.41
CA HIS A 246 7.73 15.76 8.09
C HIS A 246 6.82 14.92 8.98
N CYS A 247 7.37 14.01 9.79
CA CYS A 247 6.59 13.07 10.61
C CYS A 247 7.10 12.97 12.07
N LEU A 248 7.66 14.07 12.59
CA LEU A 248 8.35 14.07 13.87
C LEU A 248 7.40 14.02 15.09
N HIS A 249 6.22 14.63 14.99
CA HIS A 249 5.28 14.82 16.10
C HIS A 249 4.92 13.52 16.81
N ASP A 250 4.60 12.47 16.07
CA ASP A 250 4.19 11.17 16.64
C ASP A 250 5.34 10.51 17.41
N HIS A 251 6.57 10.61 16.90
CA HIS A 251 7.77 10.11 17.57
C HIS A 251 8.09 10.89 18.84
N PHE A 252 8.07 12.22 18.78
CA PHE A 252 8.33 13.08 19.93
C PHE A 252 7.30 12.85 21.04
N ASN A 253 6.01 12.78 20.69
CA ASN A 253 4.97 12.48 21.65
C ASN A 253 5.19 11.13 22.34
N ALA A 254 5.53 10.07 21.57
CA ALA A 254 5.82 8.76 22.14
C ALA A 254 7.04 8.78 23.07
N GLU A 255 8.13 9.44 22.68
CA GLU A 255 9.36 9.51 23.46
C GLU A 255 9.24 10.42 24.71
N ILE A 256 8.33 11.40 24.70
CA ILE A 256 7.98 12.17 25.90
C ILE A 256 7.16 11.30 26.86
N VAL A 257 6.24 10.47 26.35
CA VAL A 257 5.46 9.53 27.17
C VAL A 257 6.34 8.48 27.84
N THR A 258 7.36 7.96 27.14
CA THR A 258 8.35 7.02 27.70
C THR A 258 9.40 7.69 28.59
N LYS A 259 9.42 9.04 28.65
CA LYS A 259 10.41 9.87 29.35
C LYS A 259 11.84 9.73 28.81
N THR A 260 11.99 9.39 27.53
CA THR A 260 13.27 9.55 26.84
C THR A 260 13.56 11.03 26.59
N ILE A 261 12.51 11.82 26.32
CA ILE A 261 12.57 13.27 26.17
C ILE A 261 11.87 13.93 27.36
N GLU A 262 12.64 14.44 28.33
CA GLU A 262 12.09 15.15 29.49
C GLU A 262 12.19 16.68 29.36
N ASN A 263 12.98 17.17 28.41
CA ASN A 263 13.17 18.58 28.14
C ASN A 263 13.59 18.86 26.69
N LYS A 264 13.63 20.14 26.28
CA LYS A 264 14.00 20.55 24.92
C LYS A 264 15.43 20.15 24.52
N GLN A 265 16.38 20.08 25.46
CA GLN A 265 17.74 19.62 25.15
C GLN A 265 17.75 18.13 24.82
N ASP A 266 17.02 17.30 25.57
CA ASP A 266 16.89 15.86 25.28
C ASP A 266 16.28 15.64 23.88
N ALA A 267 15.35 16.52 23.46
CA ALA A 267 14.75 16.44 22.12
C ALA A 267 15.77 16.73 21.00
N ILE A 268 16.65 17.72 21.21
CA ILE A 268 17.77 17.99 20.30
C ILE A 268 18.71 16.79 20.28
N ASP A 269 19.08 16.28 21.47
CA ASP A 269 19.97 15.14 21.62
C ASP A 269 19.39 13.91 20.90
N TYR A 270 18.09 13.62 21.07
CA TYR A 270 17.37 12.57 20.36
C TYR A 270 17.47 12.72 18.84
N LEU A 271 17.29 13.93 18.30
CA LEU A 271 17.46 14.17 16.87
C LEU A 271 18.88 13.86 16.39
N THR A 272 19.92 14.06 17.20
CA THR A 272 21.31 13.73 16.80
C THR A 272 21.54 12.24 16.52
N TRP A 273 20.67 11.36 17.04
CA TRP A 273 20.70 9.92 16.80
C TRP A 273 20.01 9.49 15.49
N THR A 274 19.48 10.44 14.72
CA THR A 274 18.68 10.13 13.52
C THR A 274 19.49 10.21 12.23
N LEU A 275 18.99 9.54 11.18
CA LEU A 275 19.53 9.71 9.82
C LEU A 275 19.35 11.16 9.33
N LEU A 276 18.26 11.83 9.76
CA LEU A 276 18.00 13.24 9.44
C LEU A 276 19.20 14.11 9.80
N TYR A 277 19.68 14.02 11.05
CA TYR A 277 20.83 14.79 11.51
C TYR A 277 22.08 14.58 10.65
N ARG A 278 22.35 13.33 10.24
CA ARG A 278 23.47 13.02 9.35
C ARG A 278 23.30 13.65 7.96
N ARG A 279 22.07 13.64 7.42
CA ARG A 279 21.79 14.09 6.05
C ARG A 279 21.63 15.60 5.91
N MET A 280 21.20 16.32 6.93
CA MET A 280 21.02 17.78 6.89
C MET A 280 22.27 18.52 6.44
N THR A 281 23.46 18.09 6.85
CA THR A 281 24.73 18.73 6.45
C THR A 281 25.23 18.29 5.06
N GLN A 282 24.80 17.12 4.58
CA GLN A 282 25.22 16.55 3.30
C GLN A 282 24.37 17.04 2.12
N ASN A 283 23.10 17.34 2.37
CA ASN A 283 22.18 17.88 1.37
C ASN A 283 21.27 18.96 1.96
N PRO A 284 21.84 20.11 2.39
CA PRO A 284 21.13 21.13 3.17
C PRO A 284 19.89 21.69 2.46
N ASN A 285 19.97 21.92 1.14
CA ASN A 285 18.85 22.48 0.38
C ASN A 285 17.62 21.57 0.36
N TYR A 286 17.80 20.25 0.47
CA TYR A 286 16.68 19.31 0.54
C TYR A 286 15.85 19.50 1.82
N TYR A 287 16.52 19.84 2.93
CA TYR A 287 15.92 20.10 4.23
C TYR A 287 15.68 21.60 4.48
N ASN A 288 15.68 22.42 3.43
CA ASN A 288 15.54 23.89 3.50
C ASN A 288 16.57 24.59 4.42
N LEU A 289 17.76 24.01 4.59
CA LEU A 289 18.83 24.57 5.40
C LEU A 289 19.67 25.56 4.58
N HIS A 290 19.88 26.77 5.11
CA HIS A 290 20.59 27.86 4.40
C HIS A 290 22.12 27.80 4.47
N GLY A 291 22.69 26.90 5.27
CA GLY A 291 24.13 26.74 5.40
C GLY A 291 24.51 25.49 6.21
N THR A 292 25.76 25.05 6.12
CA THR A 292 26.22 23.79 6.74
C THR A 292 27.08 24.00 7.98
N SER A 293 27.19 25.24 8.48
CA SER A 293 27.95 25.48 9.71
C SER A 293 27.21 24.92 10.93
N HIS A 294 27.95 24.64 12.01
CA HIS A 294 27.37 24.18 13.27
C HIS A 294 26.23 25.07 13.77
N ARG A 295 26.35 26.39 13.56
CA ARG A 295 25.30 27.35 13.93
C ARG A 295 24.02 27.13 13.11
N HIS A 296 24.12 27.05 11.78
CA HIS A 296 22.94 26.83 10.94
C HIS A 296 22.23 25.52 11.29
N LEU A 297 22.99 24.44 11.49
CA LEU A 297 22.43 23.14 11.87
C LEU A 297 21.74 23.22 13.25
N SER A 298 22.41 23.83 14.23
CA SER A 298 21.85 23.99 15.58
C SER A 298 20.56 24.81 15.54
N ASP A 299 20.57 25.97 14.87
CA ASP A 299 19.42 26.86 14.76
C ASP A 299 18.24 26.11 14.11
N SER A 300 18.46 25.38 13.02
CA SER A 300 17.39 24.61 12.36
C SER A 300 16.87 23.43 13.18
N LEU A 301 17.71 22.74 13.94
CA LEU A 301 17.25 21.69 14.86
C LEU A 301 16.43 22.28 16.00
N SER A 302 16.87 23.41 16.56
CA SER A 302 16.12 24.14 17.59
C SER A 302 14.76 24.60 17.07
N ASP A 303 14.70 25.17 15.87
CA ASP A 303 13.43 25.56 15.24
C ASP A 303 12.50 24.36 15.01
N LEU A 304 13.05 23.22 14.57
CA LEU A 304 12.29 21.99 14.35
C LEU A 304 11.72 21.42 15.66
N VAL A 305 12.52 21.40 16.73
CA VAL A 305 12.07 20.99 18.07
C VAL A 305 10.99 21.94 18.58
N GLU A 306 11.22 23.25 18.49
CA GLU A 306 10.29 24.27 19.02
C GLU A 306 8.94 24.20 18.32
N SER A 307 8.94 24.16 16.98
CA SER A 307 7.72 24.02 16.17
C SER A 307 6.96 22.73 16.48
N THR A 308 7.66 21.59 16.55
CA THR A 308 7.05 20.29 16.83
C THR A 308 6.43 20.24 18.22
N LEU A 309 7.15 20.70 19.25
CA LEU A 309 6.65 20.72 20.63
C LEU A 309 5.49 21.69 20.79
N LYS A 310 5.55 22.85 20.13
CA LYS A 310 4.46 23.83 20.14
C LYS A 310 3.19 23.26 19.50
N ASP A 311 3.31 22.56 18.38
CA ASP A 311 2.16 21.90 17.75
C ASP A 311 1.57 20.82 18.67
N LEU A 312 2.42 19.99 19.30
CA LEU A 312 1.97 18.97 20.26
C LEU A 312 1.29 19.57 21.50
N GLU A 313 1.79 20.71 21.98
CA GLU A 313 1.19 21.45 23.09
C GLU A 313 -0.16 22.06 22.68
N ASN A 314 -0.25 22.66 21.49
CA ASN A 314 -1.51 23.18 20.93
C ASN A 314 -2.58 22.07 20.81
N SER A 315 -2.16 20.86 20.43
CA SER A 315 -3.03 19.68 20.37
C SER A 315 -3.31 19.05 21.75
N ASN A 316 -2.85 19.66 22.84
CA ASN A 316 -2.98 19.18 24.23
C ASN A 316 -2.42 17.76 24.45
N CYS A 317 -1.43 17.35 23.66
CA CYS A 317 -0.76 16.05 23.82
C CYS A 317 0.33 16.12 24.89
N ILE A 318 1.01 17.26 25.01
CA ILE A 318 2.06 17.52 26.00
C ILE A 318 1.85 18.89 26.66
N THR A 319 2.60 19.17 27.71
CA THR A 319 2.75 20.51 28.29
C THR A 319 4.22 20.84 28.47
N VAL A 320 4.59 22.09 28.19
CA VAL A 320 5.95 22.61 28.40
C VAL A 320 5.96 23.53 29.63
N LYS A 321 6.65 23.11 30.68
CA LYS A 321 6.83 23.89 31.92
C LYS A 321 8.14 24.66 31.89
N ASP A 322 8.13 25.88 32.43
CA ASP A 322 9.29 26.76 32.53
C ASP A 322 10.03 26.96 31.19
N GLU A 323 9.26 26.93 30.09
CA GLU A 323 9.75 26.99 28.70
C GLU A 323 10.77 25.91 28.29
N MET A 324 10.99 24.88 29.14
CA MET A 324 12.07 23.90 28.98
C MET A 324 11.63 22.44 29.18
N HIS A 325 10.86 22.14 30.23
CA HIS A 325 10.56 20.76 30.63
C HIS A 325 9.27 20.24 30.00
N THR A 326 9.32 19.08 29.35
CA THR A 326 8.17 18.46 28.67
C THR A 326 7.52 17.42 29.57
N ASN A 327 6.20 17.44 29.69
CA ASN A 327 5.44 16.39 30.36
C ASN A 327 4.31 15.88 29.45
N PRO A 328 4.05 14.56 29.39
CA PRO A 328 2.94 14.02 28.63
C PRO A 328 1.60 14.37 29.30
N LEU A 329 0.59 14.64 28.49
CA LEU A 329 -0.81 14.79 28.90
C LEU A 329 -1.62 13.54 28.53
N ASN A 330 -2.88 13.50 28.97
CA ASN A 330 -3.78 12.37 28.73
C ASN A 330 -3.92 12.02 27.24
N LEU A 331 -4.09 13.02 26.36
CA LEU A 331 -4.21 12.79 24.92
C LEU A 331 -2.91 12.21 24.32
N GLY A 332 -1.75 12.72 24.74
CA GLY A 332 -0.45 12.21 24.29
C GLY A 332 -0.22 10.76 24.72
N MET A 333 -0.62 10.41 25.94
CA MET A 333 -0.58 9.03 26.44
C MET A 333 -1.48 8.09 25.61
N ILE A 334 -2.71 8.50 25.29
CA ILE A 334 -3.63 7.71 24.45
C ILE A 334 -3.05 7.52 23.04
N ALA A 335 -2.53 8.60 22.43
CA ALA A 335 -1.92 8.57 21.10
C ALA A 335 -0.76 7.56 21.03
N ALA A 336 0.16 7.63 21.99
CA ALA A 336 1.31 6.74 22.09
C ALA A 336 0.90 5.29 22.36
N TYR A 337 -0.08 5.08 23.27
CA TYR A 337 -0.52 3.74 23.66
C TYR A 337 -1.17 2.96 22.51
N TYR A 338 -2.03 3.61 21.73
CA TYR A 338 -2.73 2.95 20.60
C TYR A 338 -1.98 3.04 19.27
N TYR A 339 -0.86 3.76 19.22
CA TYR A 339 -0.12 4.07 18.01
C TYR A 339 -1.03 4.76 16.96
N VAL A 340 -1.63 5.86 17.40
CA VAL A 340 -2.56 6.71 16.64
C VAL A 340 -1.89 8.08 16.46
N SER A 341 -2.04 8.66 15.28
CA SER A 341 -1.42 9.96 14.97
C SER A 341 -1.97 11.07 15.85
N TYR A 342 -1.11 12.00 16.27
CA TYR A 342 -1.48 13.12 17.14
C TYR A 342 -2.59 13.98 16.50
N THR A 343 -2.59 14.16 15.18
CA THR A 343 -3.66 14.88 14.47
C THR A 343 -5.00 14.17 14.56
N THR A 344 -4.99 12.83 14.57
CA THR A 344 -6.22 12.05 14.76
C THR A 344 -6.74 12.25 16.17
N ILE A 345 -5.88 12.23 17.18
CA ILE A 345 -6.28 12.44 18.59
C ILE A 345 -6.78 13.87 18.82
N GLU A 346 -6.14 14.86 18.20
CA GLU A 346 -6.63 16.24 18.19
C GLU A 346 -8.03 16.33 17.56
N LEU A 347 -8.24 15.70 16.40
CA LEU A 347 -9.56 15.60 15.76
C LEU A 347 -10.60 14.98 16.71
N LEU A 348 -10.25 13.89 17.41
CA LEU A 348 -11.14 13.25 18.37
C LEU A 348 -11.50 14.20 19.52
N SER A 349 -10.50 14.85 20.12
CA SER A 349 -10.68 15.80 21.23
C SER A 349 -11.57 16.99 20.84
N LEU A 350 -11.36 17.55 19.64
CA LEU A 350 -12.13 18.69 19.15
C LEU A 350 -13.54 18.31 18.71
N SER A 351 -13.75 17.09 18.18
CA SER A 351 -15.02 16.68 17.57
C SER A 351 -15.96 15.94 18.52
N LEU A 352 -15.44 15.20 19.49
CA LEU A 352 -16.24 14.49 20.47
C LEU A 352 -16.81 15.48 21.50
N LYS A 353 -18.08 15.30 21.86
CA LYS A 353 -18.85 16.17 22.76
C LYS A 353 -19.73 15.31 23.69
N PRO A 354 -20.25 15.86 24.81
CA PRO A 354 -21.07 15.11 25.76
C PRO A 354 -22.34 14.47 25.16
N LYS A 355 -22.83 14.98 24.03
CA LYS A 355 -24.05 14.53 23.34
C LYS A 355 -23.77 13.80 22.01
N THR A 356 -22.52 13.45 21.73
CA THR A 356 -22.16 12.75 20.49
C THR A 356 -22.83 11.38 20.44
N LYS A 357 -23.53 11.12 19.32
CA LYS A 357 -24.24 9.86 19.05
C LYS A 357 -23.38 8.93 18.20
N LEU A 358 -23.69 7.63 18.23
CA LEU A 358 -23.04 6.57 17.46
C LEU A 358 -22.73 6.95 16.00
N ARG A 359 -23.72 7.51 15.27
CA ARG A 359 -23.54 7.92 13.87
C ARG A 359 -22.42 8.96 13.69
N ALA A 360 -22.35 9.93 14.60
CA ALA A 360 -21.31 10.96 14.57
C ALA A 360 -19.93 10.36 14.93
N ILE A 361 -19.88 9.35 15.81
CA ILE A 361 -18.61 8.65 16.12
C ILE A 361 -18.05 7.96 14.87
N ILE A 362 -18.90 7.27 14.08
CA ILE A 362 -18.48 6.66 12.80
C ILE A 362 -17.91 7.72 11.85
N GLU A 363 -18.58 8.87 11.72
CA GLU A 363 -18.12 9.97 10.88
C GLU A 363 -16.78 10.56 11.35
N ILE A 364 -16.63 10.79 12.66
CA ILE A 364 -15.39 11.29 13.27
C ILE A 364 -14.23 10.32 13.02
N ILE A 365 -14.43 9.02 13.27
CA ILE A 365 -13.40 7.99 13.05
C ILE A 365 -13.04 7.89 11.56
N SER A 366 -14.02 8.03 10.66
CA SER A 366 -13.77 7.99 9.22
C SER A 366 -12.83 9.10 8.73
N ASN A 367 -12.79 10.23 9.45
CA ASN A 367 -11.93 11.38 9.17
C ASN A 367 -10.52 11.27 9.77
N ALA A 368 -10.18 10.14 10.42
CA ALA A 368 -8.85 9.92 10.99
C ALA A 368 -7.74 9.87 9.92
N THR A 369 -6.55 10.40 10.26
CA THR A 369 -5.39 10.51 9.38
C THR A 369 -4.87 9.13 8.92
N GLU A 370 -5.08 8.09 9.72
CA GLU A 370 -4.72 6.71 9.40
C GLU A 370 -5.39 6.20 8.13
N PHE A 371 -6.52 6.80 7.74
CA PHE A 371 -7.25 6.47 6.54
C PHE A 371 -6.89 7.32 5.33
N SER A 372 -6.08 8.37 5.49
CA SER A 372 -5.65 9.23 4.39
C SER A 372 -4.81 8.47 3.36
N SER A 373 -4.21 7.33 3.72
CA SER A 373 -3.47 6.45 2.79
C SER A 373 -4.37 5.58 1.91
N LEU A 374 -5.66 5.40 2.23
CA LEU A 374 -6.56 4.53 1.47
C LEU A 374 -6.65 4.98 0.01
N PRO A 375 -6.40 4.10 -0.99
CA PRO A 375 -6.37 4.51 -2.39
C PRO A 375 -7.77 4.83 -2.92
N VAL A 376 -7.85 5.80 -3.83
CA VAL A 376 -9.05 6.07 -4.63
C VAL A 376 -8.73 5.72 -6.09
N ARG A 377 -9.46 4.75 -6.65
CA ARG A 377 -9.19 4.18 -7.97
C ARG A 377 -9.95 4.91 -9.07
N HIS A 378 -9.53 4.68 -10.32
CA HIS A 378 -10.16 5.30 -11.49
C HIS A 378 -11.66 4.96 -11.60
N LYS A 379 -12.49 6.01 -11.74
CA LYS A 379 -13.97 5.92 -11.79
C LYS A 379 -14.62 5.27 -10.55
N GLU A 380 -13.90 5.19 -9.43
CA GLU A 380 -14.45 4.64 -8.18
C GLU A 380 -15.57 5.52 -7.60
N GLU A 381 -15.56 6.83 -7.88
CA GLU A 381 -16.62 7.76 -7.49
C GLU A 381 -18.03 7.31 -7.91
N VAL A 382 -18.16 6.72 -9.10
CA VAL A 382 -19.45 6.22 -9.61
C VAL A 382 -19.93 5.03 -8.78
N THR A 383 -19.01 4.16 -8.38
CA THR A 383 -19.30 3.00 -7.52
C THR A 383 -19.67 3.46 -6.11
N LEU A 384 -18.95 4.43 -5.55
CA LEU A 384 -19.22 4.99 -4.22
C LEU A 384 -20.56 5.72 -4.16
N LYS A 385 -20.94 6.47 -5.21
CA LYS A 385 -22.27 7.08 -5.33
C LYS A 385 -23.38 6.02 -5.26
N LYS A 386 -23.27 4.96 -6.06
CA LYS A 386 -24.23 3.84 -6.06
C LYS A 386 -24.28 3.13 -4.71
N LEU A 387 -23.15 3.02 -4.00
CA LEU A 387 -23.11 2.44 -2.66
C LEU A 387 -23.82 3.35 -1.64
N ALA A 388 -23.59 4.66 -1.70
CA ALA A 388 -24.26 5.62 -0.83
C ALA A 388 -25.78 5.62 -1.01
N ASP A 389 -26.28 5.48 -2.25
CA ASP A 389 -27.72 5.38 -2.52
C ASP A 389 -28.38 4.15 -1.87
N ARG A 390 -27.61 3.06 -1.64
CA ARG A 390 -28.07 1.85 -0.95
C ARG A 390 -28.02 1.96 0.56
N LEU A 391 -27.26 2.92 1.10
CA LEU A 391 -27.04 3.08 2.53
C LEU A 391 -27.96 4.16 3.11
N GLN A 392 -28.64 3.83 4.21
CA GLN A 392 -29.60 4.76 4.81
C GLN A 392 -28.92 5.98 5.46
N GLY A 393 -29.49 7.15 5.20
CA GLY A 393 -29.08 8.42 5.81
C GLY A 393 -27.76 9.00 5.30
N GLN A 394 -27.16 8.47 4.23
CA GLN A 394 -25.92 9.03 3.69
C GLN A 394 -26.14 10.39 3.02
N VAL A 395 -25.15 11.28 3.11
CA VAL A 395 -25.22 12.61 2.51
C VAL A 395 -24.99 12.49 1.01
N LYS A 396 -25.91 13.03 0.21
CA LYS A 396 -25.86 12.92 -1.26
C LYS A 396 -24.79 13.80 -1.92
N ASN A 397 -24.42 14.92 -1.29
CA ASN A 397 -23.44 15.87 -1.80
C ASN A 397 -22.12 15.73 -1.05
N GLN A 398 -21.32 14.73 -1.42
CA GLN A 398 -20.00 14.48 -0.84
C GLN A 398 -18.90 14.59 -1.90
N LYS A 399 -17.67 14.84 -1.44
CA LYS A 399 -16.47 14.73 -2.27
C LYS A 399 -16.09 13.25 -2.42
N TRP A 400 -16.59 12.61 -3.48
CA TRP A 400 -16.42 11.17 -3.73
C TRP A 400 -14.98 10.73 -3.98
N ASN A 401 -14.09 11.68 -4.26
CA ASN A 401 -12.65 11.46 -4.36
C ASN A 401 -11.92 11.52 -2.99
N SER A 402 -12.64 11.80 -1.89
CA SER A 402 -12.07 11.81 -0.55
C SER A 402 -11.95 10.38 0.01
N PRO A 403 -10.77 9.97 0.52
CA PRO A 403 -10.61 8.67 1.17
C PRO A 403 -11.49 8.55 2.43
N HIS A 404 -11.70 9.63 3.17
CA HIS A 404 -12.53 9.64 4.38
C HIS A 404 -14.01 9.36 4.09
N VAL A 405 -14.52 9.89 2.98
CA VAL A 405 -15.89 9.58 2.49
C VAL A 405 -15.98 8.10 2.14
N LYS A 406 -14.99 7.56 1.43
CA LYS A 406 -14.92 6.15 1.09
C LYS A 406 -14.93 5.28 2.37
N VAL A 407 -14.11 5.61 3.37
CA VAL A 407 -14.04 4.89 4.66
C VAL A 407 -15.40 4.86 5.34
N ASN A 408 -16.08 6.01 5.41
CA ASN A 408 -17.41 6.11 6.02
C ASN A 408 -18.41 5.14 5.36
N LEU A 409 -18.45 5.14 4.04
CA LEU A 409 -19.33 4.25 3.27
C LEU A 409 -18.96 2.78 3.46
N LEU A 410 -17.67 2.44 3.51
CA LEU A 410 -17.21 1.07 3.73
C LEU A 410 -17.56 0.57 5.13
N LEU A 411 -17.41 1.41 6.17
CA LEU A 411 -17.85 1.07 7.52
C LEU A 411 -19.35 0.81 7.57
N HIS A 412 -20.16 1.68 6.97
CA HIS A 412 -21.60 1.46 6.91
C HIS A 412 -21.98 0.22 6.09
N ALA A 413 -21.26 -0.07 4.99
CA ALA A 413 -21.46 -1.27 4.19
C ALA A 413 -21.11 -2.56 4.96
N HIS A 414 -20.04 -2.53 5.76
CA HIS A 414 -19.65 -3.62 6.67
C HIS A 414 -20.73 -3.89 7.71
N LEU A 415 -21.20 -2.85 8.40
CA LEU A 415 -22.26 -2.96 9.40
C LEU A 415 -23.60 -3.46 8.80
N SER A 416 -23.86 -3.14 7.53
CA SER A 416 -25.03 -3.65 6.79
C SER A 416 -24.82 -5.01 6.12
N ARG A 417 -23.62 -5.61 6.22
CA ARG A 417 -23.22 -6.85 5.49
C ARG A 417 -23.52 -6.79 3.98
N ILE A 418 -23.30 -5.64 3.36
CA ILE A 418 -23.50 -5.47 1.92
C ILE A 418 -22.38 -6.18 1.17
N HIS A 419 -22.72 -7.04 0.21
CA HIS A 419 -21.75 -7.60 -0.72
C HIS A 419 -21.15 -6.49 -1.62
N LEU A 420 -19.84 -6.35 -1.53
CA LEU A 420 -19.03 -5.39 -2.29
C LEU A 420 -18.20 -6.11 -3.37
N THR A 421 -17.63 -5.34 -4.29
CA THR A 421 -16.62 -5.88 -5.22
C THR A 421 -15.36 -6.28 -4.46
N ALA A 422 -14.58 -7.24 -4.99
CA ALA A 422 -13.38 -7.74 -4.32
C ALA A 422 -12.38 -6.63 -3.91
N GLU A 423 -12.25 -5.57 -4.72
CA GLU A 423 -11.40 -4.40 -4.40
C GLU A 423 -11.89 -3.65 -3.16
N LEU A 424 -13.19 -3.34 -3.12
CA LEU A 424 -13.78 -2.63 -1.99
C LEU A 424 -13.88 -3.52 -0.75
N SER A 425 -14.05 -4.83 -0.91
CA SER A 425 -14.03 -5.77 0.21
C SER A 425 -12.67 -5.77 0.91
N LYS A 426 -11.56 -5.81 0.15
CA LYS A 426 -10.22 -5.72 0.71
C LYS A 426 -9.94 -4.38 1.39
N ASP A 427 -10.44 -3.29 0.79
CA ASP A 427 -10.37 -1.97 1.43
C ASP A 427 -11.16 -1.96 2.75
N THR A 428 -12.34 -2.59 2.80
CA THR A 428 -13.15 -2.74 4.02
C THR A 428 -12.40 -3.52 5.09
N ASP A 429 -11.76 -4.65 4.75
CA ASP A 429 -10.98 -5.44 5.72
C ASP A 429 -9.89 -4.59 6.38
N TRP A 430 -9.14 -3.84 5.56
CA TRP A 430 -8.10 -2.93 6.06
C TRP A 430 -8.67 -1.79 6.91
N VAL A 431 -9.80 -1.21 6.49
CA VAL A 431 -10.49 -0.14 7.24
C VAL A 431 -10.95 -0.65 8.60
N VAL A 432 -11.66 -1.78 8.65
CA VAL A 432 -12.22 -2.35 9.88
C VAL A 432 -11.11 -2.69 10.87
N LEU A 433 -10.02 -3.31 10.41
CA LEU A 433 -8.87 -3.65 11.26
C LEU A 433 -8.24 -2.41 11.91
N LYS A 434 -8.13 -1.30 11.18
CA LYS A 434 -7.62 -0.03 11.72
C LYS A 434 -8.62 0.67 12.63
N SER A 435 -9.92 0.60 12.32
CA SER A 435 -10.98 1.22 13.11
C SER A 435 -11.06 0.69 14.55
N VAL A 436 -10.70 -0.57 14.81
CA VAL A 436 -10.74 -1.14 16.17
C VAL A 436 -9.91 -0.31 17.16
N LYS A 437 -8.67 0.03 16.82
CA LYS A 437 -7.79 0.83 17.68
C LYS A 437 -8.30 2.26 17.85
N LEU A 438 -8.85 2.85 16.78
CA LEU A 438 -9.41 4.21 16.81
C LEU A 438 -10.67 4.28 17.70
N VAL A 439 -11.52 3.25 17.67
CA VAL A 439 -12.68 3.17 18.57
C VAL A 439 -12.24 3.06 20.03
N GLN A 440 -11.20 2.28 20.32
CA GLN A 440 -10.63 2.18 21.68
C GLN A 440 -10.07 3.52 22.16
N ALA A 441 -9.30 4.22 21.31
CA ALA A 441 -8.84 5.57 21.60
C ALA A 441 -10.01 6.55 21.85
N CYS A 442 -11.10 6.46 21.07
CA CYS A 442 -12.32 7.23 21.33
C CYS A 442 -12.91 6.95 22.72
N VAL A 443 -12.96 5.69 23.16
CA VAL A 443 -13.47 5.32 24.50
C VAL A 443 -12.63 5.98 25.59
N ASP A 444 -11.31 5.98 25.46
CA ASP A 444 -10.40 6.55 26.46
C ASP A 444 -10.47 8.08 26.49
N VAL A 445 -10.59 8.73 25.34
CA VAL A 445 -10.81 10.19 25.27
C VAL A 445 -12.16 10.57 25.91
N LEU A 446 -13.23 9.80 25.64
CA LEU A 446 -14.57 10.08 26.16
C LEU A 446 -14.67 9.83 27.68
N SER A 447 -14.03 8.76 28.16
CA SER A 447 -14.00 8.42 29.58
C SER A 447 -13.14 9.41 30.38
N SER A 448 -12.01 9.85 29.84
CA SER A 448 -11.16 10.88 30.44
C SER A 448 -11.89 12.23 30.58
N ASN A 449 -12.81 12.53 29.66
CA ASN A 449 -13.69 13.71 29.73
C ASN A 449 -14.95 13.50 30.61
N GLY A 450 -15.18 12.29 31.13
CA GLY A 450 -16.34 11.97 31.98
C GLY A 450 -17.68 11.88 31.24
N TRP A 451 -17.69 11.60 29.94
CA TRP A 451 -18.92 11.53 29.14
C TRP A 451 -19.43 10.10 28.95
N LEU A 452 -20.27 9.65 29.88
CA LEU A 452 -20.76 8.26 29.94
C LEU A 452 -21.49 7.81 28.67
N SER A 453 -22.48 8.57 28.19
CA SER A 453 -23.32 8.13 27.06
C SER A 453 -22.53 7.96 25.75
N PRO A 454 -21.71 8.94 25.30
CA PRO A 454 -20.82 8.73 24.15
C PRO A 454 -19.82 7.59 24.35
N ALA A 455 -19.27 7.40 25.55
CA ALA A 455 -18.34 6.31 25.83
C ALA A 455 -19.01 4.94 25.62
N ILE A 456 -20.24 4.76 26.10
CA ILE A 456 -21.04 3.55 25.85
C ILE A 456 -21.29 3.38 24.34
N HIS A 457 -21.67 4.44 23.62
CA HIS A 457 -21.84 4.34 22.15
C HIS A 457 -20.55 3.92 21.43
N ALA A 458 -19.37 4.36 21.89
CA ALA A 458 -18.09 3.93 21.33
C ALA A 458 -17.80 2.45 21.64
N MET A 459 -18.12 1.98 22.86
CA MET A 459 -18.02 0.55 23.21
C MET A 459 -18.97 -0.31 22.37
N GLU A 460 -20.21 0.13 22.18
CA GLU A 460 -21.18 -0.51 21.27
C GLU A 460 -20.64 -0.54 19.84
N LEU A 461 -20.05 0.56 19.36
CA LEU A 461 -19.43 0.59 18.03
C LEU A 461 -18.31 -0.46 17.89
N SER A 462 -17.51 -0.66 18.93
CA SER A 462 -16.48 -1.71 18.92
C SER A 462 -17.11 -3.09 18.71
N GLN A 463 -18.20 -3.40 19.42
CA GLN A 463 -18.94 -4.66 19.27
C GLN A 463 -19.59 -4.79 17.89
N MET A 464 -20.17 -3.70 17.40
CA MET A 464 -20.78 -3.61 16.07
C MET A 464 -19.78 -3.89 14.95
N LEU A 465 -18.57 -3.35 15.04
CA LEU A 465 -17.49 -3.61 14.07
C LEU A 465 -17.05 -5.08 14.10
N SER A 466 -16.91 -5.67 15.28
CA SER A 466 -16.54 -7.08 15.42
C SER A 466 -17.61 -8.03 14.87
N GLN A 467 -18.89 -7.72 15.09
CA GLN A 467 -20.02 -8.59 14.69
C GLN A 467 -20.64 -8.21 13.35
N ALA A 468 -20.17 -7.13 12.70
CA ALA A 468 -20.69 -6.61 11.44
C ALA A 468 -22.21 -6.44 11.45
N MET A 469 -22.74 -5.70 12.43
CA MET A 469 -24.18 -5.45 12.59
C MET A 469 -24.46 -4.13 13.30
N TYR A 470 -25.65 -3.56 13.13
CA TYR A 470 -26.09 -2.39 13.90
C TYR A 470 -26.71 -2.78 15.24
N SER A 471 -26.67 -1.86 16.21
CA SER A 471 -27.23 -2.07 17.55
C SER A 471 -28.76 -2.23 17.60
N ASN A 472 -29.47 -1.79 16.55
CA ASN A 472 -30.92 -1.94 16.43
C ASN A 472 -31.36 -3.26 15.75
N GLU A 473 -30.42 -4.12 15.36
CA GLU A 473 -30.71 -5.43 14.77
C GLU A 473 -30.78 -6.54 15.82
N SER A 474 -31.35 -7.70 15.46
CA SER A 474 -31.43 -8.85 16.38
C SER A 474 -30.04 -9.41 16.70
N TYR A 475 -29.74 -9.60 17.98
CA TYR A 475 -28.49 -10.21 18.45
C TYR A 475 -28.24 -11.63 17.91
N MET A 476 -29.29 -12.34 17.49
CA MET A 476 -29.15 -13.66 16.86
C MET A 476 -28.36 -13.61 15.55
N LYS A 477 -28.28 -12.43 14.89
CA LYS A 477 -27.49 -12.21 13.68
C LYS A 477 -25.97 -12.41 13.89
N GLN A 478 -25.52 -12.45 15.15
CA GLN A 478 -24.14 -12.78 15.51
C GLN A 478 -23.79 -14.25 15.22
N LEU A 479 -24.78 -15.15 15.22
CA LEU A 479 -24.55 -16.56 14.98
C LEU A 479 -24.21 -16.83 13.50
N PRO A 480 -23.18 -17.64 13.22
CA PRO A 480 -22.87 -18.08 11.85
C PRO A 480 -24.08 -18.76 11.20
N HIS A 481 -24.27 -18.54 9.90
CA HIS A 481 -25.35 -19.12 9.09
C HIS A 481 -26.79 -18.76 9.52
N CYS A 482 -26.98 -17.74 10.37
CA CYS A 482 -28.30 -17.21 10.69
C CYS A 482 -28.83 -16.35 9.53
N SER A 483 -29.68 -16.92 8.68
CA SER A 483 -30.32 -16.22 7.57
C SER A 483 -31.44 -15.27 8.03
N PRO A 484 -31.80 -14.25 7.23
CA PRO A 484 -32.95 -13.39 7.53
C PRO A 484 -34.25 -14.18 7.77
N GLU A 485 -34.45 -15.27 7.04
CA GLU A 485 -35.60 -16.18 7.18
C GLU A 485 -35.65 -16.85 8.56
N LEU A 486 -34.49 -17.29 9.08
CA LEU A 486 -34.39 -17.85 10.43
C LEU A 486 -34.72 -16.79 11.48
N LEU A 487 -34.28 -15.55 11.28
CA LEU A 487 -34.59 -14.43 12.18
C LEU A 487 -36.08 -14.09 12.20
N GLU A 488 -36.76 -14.15 11.05
CA GLU A 488 -38.22 -13.95 10.97
C GLU A 488 -38.96 -15.04 11.73
N ARG A 489 -38.62 -16.32 11.51
CA ARG A 489 -39.22 -17.45 12.24
C ARG A 489 -38.97 -17.38 13.76
N CYS A 490 -37.82 -16.85 14.17
CA CYS A 490 -37.52 -16.63 15.60
C CYS A 490 -38.36 -15.52 16.24
N LYS A 491 -38.91 -14.57 15.46
CA LYS A 491 -39.81 -13.51 15.95
C LYS A 491 -41.26 -13.95 16.04
N GLU A 492 -41.64 -15.02 15.32
CA GLU A 492 -43.02 -15.54 15.28
C GLU A 492 -43.40 -16.40 16.50
N LYS A 493 -42.48 -16.60 17.44
CA LYS A 493 -42.71 -17.25 18.75
C LYS A 493 -42.39 -16.28 19.87
#